data_AF-A0A8T2V4P4-F1
#
_entry.id   AF-A0A8T2V4P4-F1
#
_cell.length_a   1.000
_cell.length_b   1.000
_cell.length_c   1.000
_cell.angle_alpha   90.00
_cell.angle_beta   90.00
_cell.angle_gamma   90.00
#
_symmetry.space_group_name_H-M   'P 1'
#
loop_
_entity.id
_entity.type
_entity.pdbx_description
1 polymer ?
#
loop_
_entity_poly.entity_id
_entity_poly.type
_entity_poly.pdbx_seq_one_letter_code
_entity_poly.pdbx_strand_id
1 'polypeptide(L)'
;MQLQLASIFFTFSLGTRTHYFGRTLLHGGAKYRATGRGFVVEHIKFAEIYRLFARSHFVKGLEIVILLLIYMVYGYEDSTVGYILMSFSSWFLAISWLYAPFIFNPSGFEWQKTVEDFGDWTNWLLYKGGVGVKGEESWETWWDEEQSHMQTLRGKFLETLLSLRFLFFQYGVVYRLHAADSSTSLRVYGVSWVVLIAIVLLFKIFTFSQKTSVNFQMFLRLFQGTVFVLLLAALALLIVLTALSFGDIFASLLALIPTGWAILSIAITWKPVVKRLWLWKSIRTIARFYDAAMGMVVFFPIAILSWFPFVSTFQNRLLFNQAFSRGLEISQILSGKPADA
;
A
#
# COMPACT_ATOMS: atom_id res chain seq x y z
N MET A 1 -30.63 -4.79 -12.54
CA MET A 1 -29.37 -5.00 -13.30
C MET A 1 -28.12 -4.51 -12.56
N GLN A 2 -28.11 -3.38 -11.85
CA GLN A 2 -26.96 -2.93 -11.04
C GLN A 2 -26.74 -3.72 -9.72
N LEU A 3 -27.72 -4.51 -9.27
CA LEU A 3 -27.69 -5.23 -8.00
C LEU A 3 -26.67 -6.39 -7.91
N GLN A 4 -25.99 -6.74 -9.01
CA GLN A 4 -24.97 -7.79 -9.05
C GLN A 4 -23.52 -7.25 -8.96
N LEU A 5 -23.33 -6.07 -8.36
CA LEU A 5 -22.01 -5.42 -8.20
C LEU A 5 -21.23 -5.23 -9.52
N ALA A 6 -21.94 -5.21 -10.66
CA ALA A 6 -21.36 -5.10 -12.00
C ALA A 6 -20.51 -3.83 -12.16
N SER A 7 -20.93 -2.72 -11.54
CA SER A 7 -20.16 -1.47 -11.54
C SER A 7 -18.82 -1.60 -10.80
N ILE A 8 -18.77 -2.35 -9.70
CA ILE A 8 -17.53 -2.62 -8.96
C ILE A 8 -16.60 -3.48 -9.81
N PHE A 9 -17.13 -4.57 -10.39
CA PHE A 9 -16.38 -5.44 -11.29
C PHE A 9 -15.84 -4.69 -12.52
N PHE A 10 -16.67 -3.87 -13.16
CA PHE A 10 -16.28 -3.08 -14.32
C PHE A 10 -15.14 -2.11 -13.99
N THR A 11 -15.26 -1.36 -12.90
CA THR A 11 -14.23 -0.41 -12.44
C THR A 11 -12.91 -1.11 -12.13
N PHE A 12 -12.96 -2.29 -11.49
CA PHE A 12 -11.78 -3.10 -11.21
C PHE A 12 -11.14 -3.66 -12.49
N SER A 13 -11.95 -4.24 -13.39
CA SER A 13 -11.49 -4.80 -14.67
C SER A 13 -10.84 -3.72 -15.55
N LEU A 14 -11.42 -2.51 -15.59
CA LEU A 14 -10.86 -1.38 -16.31
C LEU A 14 -9.50 -0.94 -15.71
N GLY A 15 -9.36 -0.97 -14.38
CA GLY A 15 -8.09 -0.71 -13.69
C GLY A 15 -6.98 -1.67 -14.12
N THR A 16 -7.31 -2.96 -14.18
CA THR A 16 -6.41 -4.03 -14.68
C THR A 16 -5.96 -3.73 -16.10
N ARG A 17 -6.91 -3.51 -17.02
CA ARG A 17 -6.62 -3.22 -18.44
C ARG A 17 -5.75 -1.99 -18.59
N THR A 18 -6.11 -0.91 -17.91
CA THR A 18 -5.38 0.37 -17.98
C THR A 18 -3.95 0.23 -17.48
N HIS A 19 -3.73 -0.45 -16.35
CA HIS A 19 -2.39 -0.64 -15.79
C HIS A 19 -1.49 -1.43 -16.74
N TYR A 20 -1.94 -2.59 -17.22
CA TYR A 20 -1.11 -3.45 -18.06
C TYR A 20 -0.94 -2.90 -19.48
N PHE A 21 -1.98 -2.27 -20.03
CA PHE A 21 -1.85 -1.56 -21.31
C PHE A 21 -0.84 -0.41 -21.21
N GLY A 22 -0.92 0.41 -20.16
CA GLY A 22 0.04 1.49 -19.90
C GLY A 22 1.46 0.98 -19.71
N ARG A 23 1.65 -0.13 -18.98
CA ARG A 23 2.96 -0.77 -18.80
C ARG A 23 3.57 -1.20 -20.14
N THR A 24 2.79 -1.83 -21.01
CA THR A 24 3.23 -2.21 -22.36
C THR A 24 3.60 -0.99 -23.19
N LEU A 25 2.84 0.11 -23.08
CA LEU A 25 3.13 1.35 -23.81
C LEU A 25 4.44 2.02 -23.34
N LEU A 26 4.70 2.01 -22.03
CA LEU A 26 5.86 2.70 -21.43
C LEU A 26 7.16 1.90 -21.56
N HIS A 27 7.10 0.58 -21.34
CA HIS A 27 8.29 -0.27 -21.22
C HIS A 27 8.41 -1.30 -22.33
N GLY A 28 7.33 -1.58 -23.04
CA GLY A 28 7.25 -2.73 -23.95
C GLY A 28 7.16 -4.06 -23.21
N GLY A 29 7.08 -5.13 -24.00
CA GLY A 29 7.02 -6.50 -23.51
C GLY A 29 5.60 -6.96 -23.15
N ALA A 30 5.35 -8.25 -23.33
CA ALA A 30 4.14 -8.92 -22.90
C ALA A 30 4.55 -10.15 -22.09
N LYS A 31 3.95 -10.31 -20.91
CA LYS A 31 4.10 -11.53 -20.10
C LYS A 31 2.76 -12.25 -20.12
N TYR A 32 2.72 -13.45 -20.68
CA TYR A 32 1.54 -14.29 -20.56
C TYR A 32 1.37 -14.71 -19.11
N ARG A 33 0.16 -14.52 -18.58
CA ARG A 33 -0.28 -15.12 -17.32
C ARG A 33 -1.39 -16.10 -17.67
N ALA A 34 -1.19 -17.36 -17.29
CA ALA A 34 -2.21 -18.38 -17.51
C ALA A 34 -3.48 -18.00 -16.74
N THR A 35 -4.58 -17.87 -17.46
CA THR A 35 -5.91 -17.86 -16.87
C THR A 35 -6.24 -19.32 -16.56
N GLY A 36 -6.31 -19.69 -15.28
CA GLY A 36 -6.66 -21.06 -14.89
C GLY A 36 -7.95 -21.51 -15.57
N ARG A 37 -7.98 -22.77 -16.02
CA ARG A 37 -9.19 -23.43 -16.52
C ARG A 37 -9.74 -24.29 -15.38
N GLY A 38 -10.61 -23.71 -14.56
CA GLY A 38 -11.18 -24.36 -13.40
C GLY A 38 -12.52 -23.71 -13.01
N PHE A 39 -13.28 -24.38 -12.15
CA PHE A 39 -14.48 -23.80 -11.56
C PHE A 39 -14.06 -22.65 -10.64
N VAL A 40 -14.59 -21.43 -10.86
CA VAL A 40 -14.26 -20.18 -10.13
C VAL A 40 -14.87 -20.18 -8.72
N VAL A 41 -14.87 -21.34 -8.04
CA VAL A 41 -15.41 -21.54 -6.68
C VAL A 41 -14.26 -21.70 -5.68
N GLU A 42 -13.02 -21.79 -6.14
CA GLU A 42 -11.86 -21.90 -5.27
C GLU A 42 -11.49 -20.53 -4.67
N HIS A 43 -11.26 -20.55 -3.35
CA HIS A 43 -10.76 -19.40 -2.61
C HIS A 43 -9.30 -19.12 -2.98
N ILE A 44 -9.03 -17.90 -3.42
CA ILE A 44 -7.67 -17.42 -3.70
C ILE A 44 -7.12 -16.77 -2.43
N LYS A 45 -5.94 -17.21 -1.99
CA LYS A 45 -5.29 -16.71 -0.78
C LYS A 45 -4.95 -15.22 -0.87
N PHE A 46 -5.02 -14.49 0.24
CA PHE A 46 -4.63 -13.08 0.32
C PHE A 46 -3.22 -12.81 -0.23
N ALA A 47 -2.24 -13.67 0.06
CA ALA A 47 -0.88 -13.52 -0.45
C ALA A 47 -0.82 -13.51 -1.98
N GLU A 48 -1.65 -14.32 -2.64
CA GLU A 48 -1.74 -14.37 -4.10
C GLU A 48 -2.47 -13.14 -4.66
N ILE A 49 -3.61 -12.78 -4.08
CA ILE A 49 -4.36 -11.56 -4.44
C ILE A 49 -3.44 -10.34 -4.34
N TYR A 50 -2.69 -10.23 -3.25
CA TYR A 50 -1.73 -9.16 -3.03
C TYR A 50 -0.67 -9.11 -4.12
N ARG A 51 -0.04 -10.25 -4.45
CA ARG A 51 0.97 -10.32 -5.52
C ARG A 51 0.43 -9.92 -6.89
N LEU A 52 -0.84 -10.22 -7.18
CA LEU A 52 -1.48 -9.90 -8.45
C LEU A 52 -1.89 -8.43 -8.57
N PHE A 53 -2.38 -7.84 -7.47
CA PHE A 53 -3.05 -6.55 -7.51
C PHE A 53 -2.34 -5.41 -6.78
N ALA A 54 -1.23 -5.67 -6.07
CA ALA A 54 -0.48 -4.65 -5.33
C ALA A 54 -0.16 -3.42 -6.18
N ARG A 55 0.44 -3.61 -7.37
CA ARG A 55 0.86 -2.49 -8.26
C ARG A 55 -0.24 -1.94 -9.13
N SER A 56 -1.14 -2.81 -9.56
CA SER A 56 -2.18 -2.44 -10.51
C SER A 56 -3.32 -1.68 -9.83
N HIS A 57 -3.67 -2.06 -8.60
CA HIS A 57 -4.82 -1.54 -7.86
C HIS A 57 -4.46 -1.02 -6.49
N PHE A 58 -3.85 -1.80 -5.59
CA PHE A 58 -3.77 -1.43 -4.17
C PHE A 58 -2.98 -0.15 -3.92
N VAL A 59 -1.78 -0.02 -4.50
CA VAL A 59 -0.99 1.22 -4.40
C VAL A 59 -1.80 2.42 -4.91
N LYS A 60 -2.39 2.31 -6.10
CA LYS A 60 -3.16 3.41 -6.70
C LYS A 60 -4.45 3.74 -5.93
N GLY A 61 -5.12 2.72 -5.41
CA GLY A 61 -6.32 2.87 -4.59
C GLY A 61 -6.00 3.60 -3.28
N LEU A 62 -4.91 3.22 -2.62
CA LEU A 62 -4.42 3.92 -1.43
C LEU A 62 -3.94 5.35 -1.73
N GLU A 63 -3.28 5.58 -2.87
CA GLU A 63 -2.95 6.94 -3.33
C GLU A 63 -4.20 7.81 -3.39
N ILE A 64 -5.29 7.31 -4.01
CA ILE A 64 -6.56 8.03 -4.11
C ILE A 64 -7.19 8.23 -2.72
N VAL A 65 -7.22 7.21 -1.85
CA VAL A 65 -7.75 7.34 -0.48
C VAL A 65 -7.01 8.43 0.29
N ILE A 66 -5.68 8.45 0.24
CA ILE A 66 -4.87 9.47 0.93
C ILE A 66 -5.20 10.87 0.40
N LEU A 67 -5.34 11.04 -0.92
CA LEU A 67 -5.75 12.32 -1.50
C LEU A 67 -7.15 12.75 -1.05
N LEU A 68 -8.09 11.82 -0.95
CA LEU A 68 -9.46 12.10 -0.51
C LEU A 68 -9.51 12.48 0.97
N LEU A 69 -8.66 11.89 1.81
CA LEU A 69 -8.49 12.27 3.21
C LEU A 69 -7.86 13.66 3.33
N ILE A 70 -6.82 13.95 2.55
CA ILE A 70 -6.22 15.29 2.52
C ILE A 70 -7.25 16.33 2.06
N TYR A 71 -8.04 16.01 1.02
CA TYR A 71 -9.11 16.88 0.54
C TYR A 71 -10.21 17.09 1.57
N MET A 72 -10.53 16.06 2.37
CA MET A 72 -11.49 16.18 3.48
C MET A 72 -11.00 17.13 4.56
N VAL A 73 -9.70 17.11 4.88
CA VAL A 73 -9.12 17.91 5.96
C VAL A 73 -8.87 19.37 5.55
N TYR A 74 -8.43 19.63 4.31
CA TYR A 74 -7.99 20.96 3.86
C TYR A 74 -8.81 21.60 2.75
N GLY A 75 -9.66 20.82 2.07
CA GLY A 75 -10.21 21.20 0.79
C GLY A 75 -11.60 21.79 0.82
N TYR A 76 -12.34 21.68 1.93
CA TYR A 76 -13.76 22.02 1.92
C TYR A 76 -14.22 22.64 3.24
N GLU A 77 -14.40 23.97 3.22
CA GLU A 77 -14.72 24.77 4.41
C GLU A 77 -16.22 24.97 4.63
N ASP A 78 -17.09 24.76 3.62
CA ASP A 78 -18.48 25.27 3.70
C ASP A 78 -19.61 24.21 3.82
N SER A 79 -19.44 22.96 3.36
CA SER A 79 -20.50 21.93 3.55
C SER A 79 -20.07 20.46 3.37
N THR A 80 -20.37 19.62 4.37
CA THR A 80 -20.13 18.16 4.30
C THR A 80 -20.79 17.50 3.08
N VAL A 81 -21.97 17.99 2.67
CA VAL A 81 -22.71 17.47 1.51
C VAL A 81 -21.95 17.74 0.20
N GLY A 82 -21.35 18.92 0.05
CA GLY A 82 -20.57 19.26 -1.14
C GLY A 82 -19.33 18.36 -1.30
N TYR A 83 -18.61 18.09 -0.20
CA TYR A 83 -17.50 17.13 -0.22
C TYR A 83 -17.98 15.74 -0.68
N ILE A 84 -19.06 15.22 -0.10
CA ILE A 84 -19.58 13.88 -0.44
C ILE A 84 -19.92 13.81 -1.92
N LEU A 85 -20.67 14.78 -2.46
CA LEU A 85 -21.09 14.78 -3.86
C LEU A 85 -19.89 14.85 -4.83
N MET A 86 -18.88 15.64 -4.52
CA MET A 86 -17.70 15.81 -5.37
C MET A 86 -16.74 14.62 -5.29
N SER A 87 -16.65 13.96 -4.13
CA SER A 87 -15.69 12.88 -3.88
C SER A 87 -16.26 11.48 -4.09
N PHE A 88 -17.59 11.32 -4.18
CA PHE A 88 -18.27 10.03 -4.23
C PHE A 88 -17.72 9.09 -5.33
N SER A 89 -17.50 9.61 -6.54
CA SER A 89 -16.97 8.81 -7.66
C SER A 89 -15.54 8.31 -7.40
N SER A 90 -14.72 9.13 -6.75
CA SER A 90 -13.34 8.79 -6.40
C SER A 90 -13.26 7.78 -5.25
N TRP A 91 -14.15 7.92 -4.25
CA TRP A 91 -14.31 6.92 -3.20
C TRP A 91 -14.79 5.58 -3.77
N PHE A 92 -15.78 5.60 -4.66
CA PHE A 92 -16.27 4.40 -5.34
C PHE A 92 -15.16 3.71 -6.15
N LEU A 93 -14.35 4.48 -6.88
CA LEU A 93 -13.18 3.99 -7.61
C LEU A 93 -12.16 3.32 -6.67
N ALA A 94 -11.78 4.02 -5.59
CA ALA A 94 -10.79 3.54 -4.64
C ALA A 94 -11.25 2.25 -3.93
N ILE A 95 -12.48 2.23 -3.43
CA ILE A 95 -13.07 1.06 -2.77
C ILE A 95 -13.16 -0.11 -3.76
N SER A 96 -13.57 0.14 -5.00
CA SER A 96 -13.62 -0.91 -6.03
C SER A 96 -12.23 -1.50 -6.30
N TRP A 97 -11.19 -0.67 -6.39
CA TRP A 97 -9.81 -1.15 -6.60
C TRP A 97 -9.24 -1.91 -5.41
N LEU A 98 -9.57 -1.51 -4.18
CA LEU A 98 -9.07 -2.16 -2.97
C LEU A 98 -9.81 -3.46 -2.67
N TYR A 99 -11.15 -3.49 -2.81
CA TYR A 99 -11.97 -4.56 -2.23
C TYR A 99 -12.69 -5.47 -3.22
N ALA A 100 -12.79 -5.10 -4.50
CA ALA A 100 -13.35 -6.00 -5.50
C ALA A 100 -12.72 -7.41 -5.52
N PRO A 101 -11.38 -7.60 -5.45
CA PRO A 101 -10.83 -8.94 -5.54
C PRO A 101 -11.23 -9.82 -4.35
N PHE A 102 -11.56 -9.25 -3.20
CA PHE A 102 -12.04 -9.99 -2.03
C PHE A 102 -13.55 -10.24 -2.09
N ILE A 103 -14.32 -9.26 -2.55
CA ILE A 103 -15.77 -9.38 -2.74
C ILE A 103 -16.09 -10.50 -3.73
N PHE A 104 -15.32 -10.60 -4.82
CA PHE A 104 -15.46 -11.64 -5.84
C PHE A 104 -14.66 -12.92 -5.56
N ASN A 105 -14.06 -13.05 -4.38
CA ASN A 105 -13.35 -14.25 -3.95
C ASN A 105 -14.27 -15.13 -3.08
N PRO A 106 -14.60 -16.37 -3.50
CA PRO A 106 -15.32 -17.32 -2.66
C PRO A 106 -14.66 -17.48 -1.29
N SER A 107 -15.46 -17.56 -0.21
CA SER A 107 -14.96 -17.60 1.18
C SER A 107 -14.01 -16.44 1.56
N GLY A 108 -14.02 -15.32 0.83
CA GLY A 108 -13.13 -14.18 1.06
C GLY A 108 -13.35 -13.46 2.40
N PHE A 109 -14.51 -13.68 3.04
CA PHE A 109 -14.83 -13.16 4.38
C PHE A 109 -15.11 -14.27 5.40
N GLU A 110 -14.60 -15.48 5.19
CA GLU A 110 -14.72 -16.57 6.16
C GLU A 110 -13.59 -16.46 7.20
N TRP A 111 -13.93 -16.32 8.49
CA TRP A 111 -12.94 -16.05 9.55
C TRP A 111 -11.76 -17.01 9.56
N GLN A 112 -12.00 -18.33 9.47
CA GLN A 112 -10.93 -19.34 9.48
C GLN A 112 -9.96 -19.14 8.30
N LYS A 113 -10.51 -18.87 7.10
CA LYS A 113 -9.70 -18.60 5.89
C LYS A 113 -8.93 -17.31 6.01
N THR A 114 -9.54 -16.26 6.53
CA THR A 114 -8.88 -14.98 6.76
C THR A 114 -7.69 -15.11 7.70
N VAL A 115 -7.80 -15.91 8.77
CA VAL A 115 -6.67 -16.18 9.69
C VAL A 115 -5.55 -16.97 9.00
N GLU A 116 -5.89 -18.01 8.23
CA GLU A 116 -4.93 -18.78 7.42
C GLU A 116 -4.18 -17.88 6.44
N ASP A 117 -4.92 -17.03 5.73
CA ASP A 117 -4.42 -16.08 4.75
C ASP A 117 -3.45 -15.05 5.35
N PHE A 118 -3.73 -14.59 6.57
CA PHE A 118 -2.82 -13.70 7.28
C PHE A 118 -1.48 -14.39 7.60
N GLY A 119 -1.54 -15.64 8.06
CA GLY A 119 -0.36 -16.47 8.32
C GLY A 119 0.46 -16.68 7.05
N ASP A 120 -0.19 -17.07 5.96
CA ASP A 120 0.47 -17.30 4.67
C ASP A 120 1.11 -16.03 4.10
N TRP A 121 0.44 -14.89 4.20
CA TRP A 121 0.97 -13.60 3.75
C TRP A 121 2.14 -13.10 4.60
N THR A 122 2.03 -13.19 5.93
CA THR A 122 3.12 -12.80 6.82
C THR A 122 4.35 -13.69 6.62
N ASN A 123 4.16 -15.00 6.46
CA ASN A 123 5.24 -15.93 6.14
C ASN A 123 5.91 -15.58 4.80
N TRP A 124 5.13 -15.36 3.74
CA TRP A 124 5.65 -14.96 2.42
C TRP A 124 6.44 -13.63 2.47
N LEU A 125 5.94 -12.65 3.23
CA LEU A 125 6.55 -11.33 3.39
C LEU A 125 7.89 -11.38 4.14
N LEU A 126 7.97 -12.24 5.17
CA LEU A 126 9.12 -12.36 6.05
C LEU A 126 10.10 -13.47 5.63
N TYR A 127 9.73 -14.30 4.66
CA TYR A 127 10.56 -15.40 4.17
C TYR A 127 11.92 -14.89 3.70
N LYS A 128 12.97 -15.35 4.38
CA LYS A 128 14.35 -15.08 3.99
C LYS A 128 14.67 -15.98 2.80
N GLY A 129 14.76 -15.38 1.62
CA GLY A 129 14.91 -16.10 0.36
C GLY A 129 16.15 -17.00 0.28
N GLY A 130 16.27 -17.69 -0.86
CA GLY A 130 17.36 -18.60 -1.22
C GLY A 130 17.58 -18.61 -2.73
N VAL A 131 18.64 -19.30 -3.19
CA VAL A 131 18.92 -19.40 -4.63
C VAL A 131 17.82 -20.24 -5.30
N GLY A 132 17.13 -19.69 -6.30
CA GLY A 132 16.09 -20.39 -7.06
C GLY A 132 14.67 -20.33 -6.47
N VAL A 133 14.45 -19.59 -5.38
CA VAL A 133 13.13 -19.42 -4.77
C VAL A 133 12.22 -18.58 -5.68
N LYS A 134 10.99 -19.04 -5.91
CA LYS A 134 9.99 -18.38 -6.77
C LYS A 134 9.33 -17.19 -6.06
N GLY A 135 8.79 -16.23 -6.83
CA GLY A 135 8.03 -15.10 -6.27
C GLY A 135 6.77 -15.49 -5.46
N GLU A 136 6.24 -16.69 -5.68
CA GLU A 136 5.11 -17.23 -4.89
C GLU A 136 5.49 -17.52 -3.43
N GLU A 137 6.76 -17.83 -3.18
CA GLU A 137 7.27 -18.26 -1.87
C GLU A 137 7.97 -17.11 -1.13
N SER A 138 8.59 -16.17 -1.85
CA SER A 138 9.31 -15.05 -1.25
C SER A 138 8.91 -13.69 -1.81
N TRP A 139 8.61 -12.76 -0.91
CA TRP A 139 8.41 -11.35 -1.25
C TRP A 139 9.62 -10.74 -1.97
N GLU A 140 10.84 -11.14 -1.62
CA GLU A 140 12.04 -10.56 -2.23
C GLU A 140 12.14 -10.92 -3.72
N THR A 141 11.94 -12.20 -4.07
CA THR A 141 11.93 -12.63 -5.47
C THR A 141 10.76 -11.98 -6.21
N TRP A 142 9.55 -11.96 -5.63
CA TRP A 142 8.40 -11.31 -6.25
C TRP A 142 8.64 -9.82 -6.52
N TRP A 143 9.22 -9.11 -5.56
CA TRP A 143 9.52 -7.68 -5.69
C TRP A 143 10.52 -7.41 -6.83
N ASP A 144 11.56 -8.24 -6.95
CA ASP A 144 12.53 -8.13 -8.04
C ASP A 144 11.91 -8.53 -9.41
N GLU A 145 11.07 -9.57 -9.45
CA GLU A 145 10.34 -9.99 -10.67
C GLU A 145 9.36 -8.92 -11.16
N GLU A 146 8.61 -8.31 -10.25
CA GLU A 146 7.59 -7.30 -10.59
C GLU A 146 8.23 -6.08 -11.27
N GLN A 147 9.46 -5.73 -10.88
CA GLN A 147 10.22 -4.58 -11.39
C GLN A 147 11.07 -4.88 -12.62
N SER A 148 11.15 -6.14 -13.04
CA SER A 148 12.02 -6.59 -14.14
C SER A 148 11.75 -5.92 -15.50
N HIS A 149 10.56 -5.35 -15.66
CA HIS A 149 10.13 -4.67 -16.89
C HIS A 149 10.82 -3.31 -17.12
N MET A 150 11.37 -2.68 -16.07
CA MET A 150 11.96 -1.33 -16.16
C MET A 150 13.38 -1.35 -16.73
N GLN A 151 13.52 -1.67 -18.01
CA GLN A 151 14.84 -1.82 -18.65
C GLN A 151 15.25 -0.61 -19.50
N THR A 152 14.32 -0.07 -20.30
CA THR A 152 14.60 0.96 -21.31
C THR A 152 14.83 2.33 -20.68
N LEU A 153 15.69 3.16 -21.31
CA LEU A 153 15.95 4.53 -20.84
C LEU A 153 14.69 5.42 -20.94
N ARG A 154 13.91 5.28 -22.02
CA ARG A 154 12.64 5.99 -22.19
C ARG A 154 11.65 5.62 -21.09
N GLY A 155 11.48 4.33 -20.80
CA GLY A 155 10.61 3.86 -19.73
C GLY A 155 11.05 4.41 -18.37
N LYS A 156 12.34 4.38 -18.07
CA LYS A 156 12.89 4.95 -16.82
C LYS A 156 12.66 6.46 -16.69
N PHE A 157 12.85 7.22 -17.77
CA PHE A 157 12.59 8.65 -17.76
C PHE A 157 11.09 8.94 -17.52
N LEU A 158 10.20 8.25 -18.22
CA LEU A 158 8.75 8.43 -18.05
C LEU A 158 8.26 8.01 -16.66
N GLU A 159 8.78 6.91 -16.10
CA GLU A 159 8.46 6.51 -14.71
C GLU A 159 8.95 7.55 -13.71
N THR A 160 10.13 8.13 -13.93
CA THR A 160 10.65 9.21 -13.07
C THR A 160 9.71 10.41 -13.14
N LEU A 161 9.31 10.83 -14.35
CA LEU A 161 8.37 11.92 -14.58
C LEU A 161 7.01 11.66 -13.91
N LEU A 162 6.46 10.46 -14.05
CA LEU A 162 5.21 10.05 -13.41
C LEU A 162 5.33 9.99 -11.88
N SER A 163 6.51 9.67 -11.35
CA SER A 163 6.79 9.64 -9.91
C SER A 163 6.89 11.04 -9.30
N LEU A 164 7.16 12.08 -10.09
CA LEU A 164 7.16 13.47 -9.60
C LEU A 164 5.78 13.88 -9.05
N ARG A 165 4.68 13.20 -9.45
CA ARG A 165 3.33 13.43 -8.90
C ARG A 165 3.29 13.39 -7.38
N PHE A 166 4.07 12.50 -6.78
CA PHE A 166 4.14 12.37 -5.32
C PHE A 166 4.77 13.58 -4.65
N LEU A 167 5.71 14.25 -5.32
CA LEU A 167 6.33 15.48 -4.84
C LEU A 167 5.35 16.66 -4.92
N PHE A 168 4.50 16.70 -5.95
CA PHE A 168 3.41 17.67 -6.03
C PHE A 168 2.39 17.47 -4.91
N PHE A 169 2.09 16.23 -4.51
CA PHE A 169 1.23 15.96 -3.35
C PHE A 169 1.84 16.49 -2.06
N GLN A 170 3.12 16.20 -1.81
CA GLN A 170 3.83 16.74 -0.65
C GLN A 170 3.83 18.27 -0.65
N TYR A 171 4.11 18.89 -1.80
CA TYR A 171 4.08 20.34 -1.95
C TYR A 171 2.69 20.93 -1.63
N GLY A 172 1.63 20.30 -2.15
CA GLY A 172 0.25 20.72 -1.91
C GLY A 172 -0.16 20.64 -0.42
N VAL A 173 0.27 19.59 0.29
CA VAL A 173 0.03 19.47 1.74
C VAL A 173 0.79 20.55 2.50
N VAL A 174 2.09 20.71 2.23
CA VAL A 174 2.93 21.71 2.92
C VAL A 174 2.40 23.13 2.72
N TYR A 175 1.87 23.44 1.53
CA TYR A 175 1.27 24.74 1.23
C TYR A 175 0.01 25.06 2.05
N ARG A 176 -0.76 24.03 2.42
CA ARG A 176 -2.01 24.17 3.17
C ARG A 176 -1.82 24.06 4.69
N LEU A 177 -0.60 23.82 5.18
CA LEU A 177 -0.32 23.82 6.62
C LEU A 177 -0.53 25.22 7.19
N HIS A 178 -1.26 25.33 8.31
CA HIS A 178 -1.53 26.62 8.94
C HIS A 178 -0.23 27.31 9.40
N ALA A 179 0.79 26.54 9.76
CA ALA A 179 2.11 27.04 10.11
C ALA A 179 2.86 27.78 8.98
N ALA A 180 2.39 27.69 7.72
CA ALA A 180 2.98 28.44 6.61
C ALA A 180 2.50 29.90 6.55
N ASP A 181 1.50 30.30 7.34
CA ASP A 181 1.00 31.67 7.51
C ASP A 181 0.92 32.46 6.18
N SER A 182 0.28 31.86 5.17
CA SER A 182 0.15 32.35 3.79
C SER A 182 1.44 32.57 2.97
N SER A 183 2.62 32.27 3.54
CA SER A 183 3.90 32.40 2.84
C SER A 183 4.10 31.26 1.84
N THR A 184 3.94 31.58 0.56
CA THR A 184 4.05 30.64 -0.57
C THR A 184 5.50 30.30 -0.94
N SER A 185 6.45 30.51 -0.01
CA SER A 185 7.87 30.48 -0.33
C SER A 185 8.38 29.03 -0.47
N LEU A 186 9.14 28.79 -1.54
CA LEU A 186 9.93 27.56 -1.76
C LEU A 186 10.84 27.19 -0.56
N ARG A 187 11.10 28.14 0.35
CA ARG A 187 11.87 27.93 1.58
C ARG A 187 11.14 27.02 2.57
N VAL A 188 9.83 27.20 2.77
CA VAL A 188 9.01 26.36 3.67
C VAL A 188 8.99 24.91 3.18
N TYR A 189 8.86 24.72 1.86
CA TYR A 189 8.98 23.42 1.24
C TYR A 189 10.37 22.81 1.44
N GLY A 190 11.45 23.57 1.22
CA GLY A 190 12.82 23.11 1.49
C GLY A 190 13.06 22.69 2.95
N VAL A 191 12.51 23.42 3.92
CA VAL A 191 12.59 23.05 5.35
C VAL A 191 11.87 21.73 5.64
N SER A 192 10.72 21.48 5.00
CA SER A 192 10.01 20.19 5.14
C SER A 192 10.85 18.99 4.70
N TRP A 193 11.69 19.16 3.67
CA TRP A 193 12.63 18.13 3.21
C TRP A 193 13.74 17.89 4.22
N VAL A 194 14.22 18.93 4.92
CA VAL A 194 15.23 18.77 5.98
C VAL A 194 14.65 17.95 7.14
N VAL A 195 13.41 18.23 7.56
CA VAL A 195 12.71 17.44 8.58
C VAL A 195 12.52 15.99 8.14
N LEU A 196 12.12 15.77 6.89
CA LEU A 196 11.93 14.43 6.34
C LEU A 196 13.24 13.65 6.27
N ILE A 197 14.33 14.29 5.82
CA ILE A 197 15.66 13.69 5.81
C ILE A 197 16.10 13.38 7.24
N ALA A 198 15.84 14.25 8.21
CA ALA A 198 16.16 13.99 9.62
C ALA A 198 15.40 12.77 10.17
N ILE A 199 14.11 12.61 9.84
CA ILE A 199 13.31 11.43 10.22
C ILE A 199 13.85 10.14 9.56
N VAL A 200 14.21 10.20 8.28
CA VAL A 200 14.80 9.04 7.58
C VAL A 200 16.18 8.69 8.15
N LEU A 201 17.00 9.69 8.47
CA LEU A 201 18.30 9.50 9.12
C LEU A 201 18.13 8.91 10.53
N LEU A 202 17.15 9.36 11.31
CA LEU A 202 16.78 8.74 12.59
C LEU A 202 16.48 7.26 12.40
N PHE A 203 15.53 6.95 11.51
CA PHE A 203 15.13 5.57 11.28
C PHE A 203 16.32 4.70 10.84
N LYS A 204 17.21 5.24 9.98
CA LYS A 204 18.43 4.56 9.54
C LYS A 204 19.42 4.35 10.68
N ILE A 205 19.62 5.35 11.53
CA ILE A 205 20.49 5.28 12.72
C ILE A 205 19.98 4.22 13.68
N PHE A 206 18.67 4.12 13.89
CA PHE A 206 18.04 3.13 14.77
C PHE A 206 17.97 1.71 14.20
N THR A 207 17.74 1.57 12.89
CA THR A 207 17.72 0.26 12.22
C THR A 207 19.12 -0.29 11.93
N PHE A 208 20.16 0.53 12.10
CA PHE A 208 21.54 0.09 12.13
C PHE A 208 21.80 -0.73 13.41
N SER A 209 21.39 -1.99 13.39
CA SER A 209 21.66 -2.99 14.43
C SER A 209 22.67 -4.02 13.94
N GLN A 210 23.58 -4.37 14.83
CA GLN A 210 25.00 -4.67 14.55
C GLN A 210 25.28 -6.14 14.20
N LYS A 211 26.10 -6.34 13.16
CA LYS A 211 26.97 -7.53 13.03
C LYS A 211 28.42 -7.26 13.46
N THR A 212 28.68 -6.12 14.10
CA THR A 212 30.02 -5.71 14.52
C THR A 212 30.20 -5.92 16.02
N SER A 213 31.42 -6.31 16.39
CA SER A 213 31.96 -6.57 17.74
C SER A 213 31.19 -5.92 18.91
N VAL A 214 30.93 -6.73 19.94
CA VAL A 214 30.21 -6.40 21.19
C VAL A 214 30.69 -5.08 21.83
N ASN A 215 31.97 -4.73 21.66
CA ASN A 215 32.57 -3.54 22.27
C ASN A 215 32.06 -2.21 21.68
N PHE A 216 31.65 -2.18 20.40
CA PHE A 216 31.11 -0.97 19.78
C PHE A 216 29.60 -0.81 19.98
N GLN A 217 28.92 -1.80 20.55
CA GLN A 217 27.46 -1.79 20.73
C GLN A 217 26.98 -0.73 21.72
N MET A 218 27.67 -0.60 22.85
CA MET A 218 27.30 0.39 23.85
C MET A 218 27.49 1.83 23.34
N PHE A 219 28.62 2.12 22.69
CA PHE A 219 28.89 3.43 22.10
C PHE A 219 27.87 3.79 21.01
N LEU A 220 27.55 2.85 20.12
CA LEU A 220 26.57 3.10 19.06
C LEU A 220 25.16 3.32 19.62
N ARG A 221 24.74 2.55 20.63
CA ARG A 221 23.43 2.76 21.30
C ARG A 221 23.37 4.10 22.04
N LEU A 222 24.47 4.50 22.68
CA LEU A 222 24.55 5.80 23.34
C LEU A 222 24.46 6.94 22.30
N PHE A 223 25.21 6.84 21.20
CA PHE A 223 25.15 7.78 20.09
C PHE A 223 23.74 7.84 19.47
N GLN A 224 23.11 6.69 19.20
CA GLN A 224 21.71 6.60 18.75
C GLN A 224 20.75 7.30 19.72
N GLY A 225 20.91 7.05 21.02
CA GLY A 225 20.12 7.69 22.07
C GLY A 225 20.31 9.21 22.14
N THR A 226 21.55 9.70 22.05
CA THR A 226 21.84 11.14 22.03
C THR A 226 21.26 11.81 20.80
N VAL A 227 21.45 11.23 19.60
CA VAL A 227 20.87 11.76 18.36
C VAL A 227 19.34 11.79 18.43
N PHE A 228 18.71 10.79 19.05
CA PHE A 228 17.27 10.75 19.24
C PHE A 228 16.75 11.84 20.17
N VAL A 229 17.38 12.03 21.34
CA VAL A 229 17.00 13.09 22.27
C VAL A 229 17.18 14.46 21.62
N LEU A 230 18.28 14.69 20.88
CA LEU A 230 18.50 15.93 20.14
C LEU A 230 17.43 16.19 19.08
N LEU A 231 17.00 15.14 18.36
CA LEU A 231 15.98 15.30 17.33
C LEU A 231 14.57 15.44 17.91
N LEU A 232 14.27 14.80 19.05
CA LEU A 232 13.04 15.08 19.81
C LEU A 232 13.03 16.52 20.32
N ALA A 233 14.16 17.01 20.84
CA ALA A 233 14.28 18.40 21.28
C ALA A 233 14.13 19.39 20.11
N ALA A 234 14.74 19.09 18.95
CA ALA A 234 14.60 19.91 17.74
C ALA A 234 13.16 19.90 17.20
N LEU A 235 12.49 18.75 17.24
CA LEU A 235 11.08 18.62 16.85
C LEU A 235 10.16 19.37 17.82
N ALA A 236 10.36 19.22 19.13
CA ALA A 236 9.61 19.94 20.15
C ALA A 236 9.82 21.45 20.02
N LEU A 237 11.06 21.90 19.77
CA LEU A 237 11.37 23.30 19.52
C LEU A 237 10.69 23.80 18.24
N LEU A 238 10.70 23.02 17.15
CA LEU A 238 9.95 23.35 15.94
C LEU A 238 8.46 23.50 16.22
N ILE A 239 7.85 22.58 16.98
CA ILE A 239 6.42 22.62 17.34
C ILE A 239 6.09 23.81 18.27
N VAL A 240 7.01 24.24 19.13
CA VAL A 240 6.80 25.41 20.00
C VAL A 240 7.00 26.72 19.22
N LEU A 241 7.96 26.77 18.30
CA LEU A 241 8.27 27.96 17.51
C LEU A 241 7.34 28.16 16.31
N THR A 242 6.75 27.09 15.80
CA THR A 242 5.73 27.13 14.74
C THR A 242 4.38 26.85 15.35
N ALA A 243 3.36 27.69 15.10
CA ALA A 243 2.01 27.48 15.61
C ALA A 243 1.30 26.29 14.89
N LEU A 244 1.90 25.10 14.93
CA LEU A 244 1.38 23.89 14.30
C LEU A 244 0.14 23.40 15.04
N SER A 245 -0.97 23.31 14.31
CA SER A 245 -2.18 22.67 14.83
C SER A 245 -2.03 21.15 14.85
N PHE A 246 -2.88 20.47 15.63
CA PHE A 246 -2.97 19.00 15.61
C PHE A 246 -3.27 18.45 14.19
N GLY A 247 -4.09 19.17 13.41
CA GLY A 247 -4.36 18.84 12.01
C GLY A 247 -3.12 18.91 11.12
N ASP A 248 -2.25 19.90 11.34
CA ASP A 248 -1.00 20.07 10.58
C ASP A 248 0.00 18.94 10.86
N ILE A 249 0.05 18.43 12.10
CA ILE A 249 0.87 17.27 12.46
C ILE A 249 0.37 16.02 11.71
N PHE A 250 -0.94 15.76 11.75
CA PHE A 250 -1.54 14.62 11.08
C PHE A 250 -1.34 14.67 9.55
N ALA A 251 -1.52 15.83 8.96
CA ALA A 251 -1.30 16.05 7.54
C ALA A 251 0.17 15.90 7.12
N SER A 252 1.08 16.42 7.93
CA SER A 252 2.52 16.26 7.69
C SER A 252 2.90 14.77 7.70
N LEU A 253 2.36 13.98 8.63
CA LEU A 253 2.53 12.52 8.66
C LEU A 253 1.95 11.85 7.41
N LEU A 254 0.75 12.25 6.99
CA LEU A 254 0.14 11.75 5.76
C LEU A 254 0.97 12.11 4.52
N ALA A 255 1.61 13.27 4.48
CA ALA A 255 2.48 13.69 3.38
C ALA A 255 3.79 12.88 3.30
N LEU A 256 4.30 12.35 4.42
CA LEU A 256 5.48 11.48 4.42
C LEU A 256 5.25 10.21 3.60
N ILE A 257 4.02 9.70 3.56
CA ILE A 257 3.69 8.44 2.87
C ILE A 257 3.93 8.59 1.35
N PRO A 258 3.31 9.56 0.63
CA PRO A 258 3.64 9.89 -0.75
C PRO A 258 5.12 10.17 -0.99
N THR A 259 5.79 10.89 -0.10
CA THR A 259 7.21 11.20 -0.31
C THR A 259 8.08 9.96 -0.30
N GLY A 260 7.86 9.02 0.63
CA GLY A 260 8.59 7.77 0.60
C GLY A 260 8.22 6.89 -0.60
N TRP A 261 6.98 6.93 -1.10
CA TRP A 261 6.65 6.33 -2.40
C TRP A 261 7.42 6.98 -3.56
N ALA A 262 7.60 8.30 -3.54
CA ALA A 262 8.43 8.99 -4.54
C ALA A 262 9.88 8.50 -4.51
N ILE A 263 10.48 8.45 -3.31
CA ILE A 263 11.86 7.98 -3.11
C ILE A 263 11.99 6.53 -3.56
N LEU A 264 11.06 5.65 -3.17
CA LEU A 264 11.06 4.25 -3.58
C LEU A 264 10.93 4.12 -5.09
N SER A 265 9.98 4.81 -5.72
CA SER A 265 9.74 4.72 -7.16
C SER A 265 10.97 5.15 -7.96
N ILE A 266 11.56 6.30 -7.60
CA ILE A 266 12.81 6.79 -8.23
C ILE A 266 13.97 5.82 -7.98
N ALA A 267 14.12 5.31 -6.75
CA ALA A 267 15.20 4.38 -6.41
C ALA A 267 15.09 3.04 -7.15
N ILE A 268 13.87 2.54 -7.37
CA ILE A 268 13.59 1.33 -8.16
C ILE A 268 13.96 1.57 -9.63
N THR A 269 13.51 2.69 -10.20
CA THR A 269 13.78 3.04 -11.60
C THR A 269 15.28 3.15 -11.89
N TRP A 270 16.04 3.72 -10.95
CA TRP A 270 17.49 3.92 -11.05
C TRP A 270 18.30 2.89 -10.24
N LYS A 271 17.80 1.65 -10.13
CA LYS A 271 18.43 0.53 -9.40
C LYS A 271 19.96 0.39 -9.61
N PRO A 272 20.54 0.49 -10.82
CA PRO A 272 21.99 0.40 -10.99
C PRO A 272 22.78 1.49 -10.26
N VAL A 273 22.25 2.73 -10.25
CA VAL A 273 22.88 3.88 -9.57
C VAL A 273 22.78 3.69 -8.06
N VAL A 274 21.61 3.32 -7.55
CA VAL A 274 21.39 3.07 -6.12
C VAL A 274 22.24 1.92 -5.59
N LYS A 275 22.44 0.86 -6.40
CA LYS A 275 23.37 -0.22 -6.08
C LYS A 275 24.81 0.26 -6.01
N ARG A 276 25.24 1.14 -6.94
CA ARG A 276 26.58 1.76 -6.91
C ARG A 276 26.80 2.61 -5.64
N LEU A 277 25.73 3.24 -5.13
CA LEU A 277 25.75 3.99 -3.88
C LEU A 277 25.62 3.13 -2.61
N TRP A 278 25.59 1.78 -2.73
CA TRP A 278 25.43 0.85 -1.60
C TRP A 278 24.13 1.00 -0.80
N LEU A 279 23.12 1.72 -1.31
CA LEU A 279 21.85 1.99 -0.61
C LEU A 279 20.76 0.94 -0.90
N TRP A 280 20.99 0.02 -1.83
CA TRP A 280 19.96 -0.93 -2.29
C TRP A 280 19.38 -1.80 -1.17
N LYS A 281 20.20 -2.24 -0.21
CA LYS A 281 19.72 -3.02 0.94
C LYS A 281 18.72 -2.22 1.79
N SER A 282 19.01 -0.94 2.04
CA SER A 282 18.11 -0.05 2.77
C SER A 282 16.80 0.21 2.01
N ILE A 283 16.89 0.49 0.71
CA ILE A 283 15.70 0.67 -0.14
C ILE A 283 14.81 -0.57 -0.12
N ARG A 284 15.40 -1.77 -0.18
CA ARG A 284 14.66 -3.03 -0.07
C ARG A 284 13.95 -3.18 1.28
N THR A 285 14.60 -2.83 2.39
CA THR A 285 13.96 -2.86 3.71
C THR A 285 12.80 -1.88 3.81
N ILE A 286 12.98 -0.66 3.30
CA ILE A 286 11.92 0.36 3.29
C ILE A 286 10.76 -0.11 2.40
N ALA A 287 11.05 -0.65 1.22
CA ALA A 287 10.06 -1.23 0.32
C ALA A 287 9.23 -2.33 1.00
N ARG A 288 9.88 -3.25 1.74
CA ARG A 288 9.19 -4.30 2.49
C ARG A 288 8.26 -3.73 3.54
N PHE A 289 8.70 -2.69 4.25
CA PHE A 289 7.87 -2.00 5.23
C PHE A 289 6.65 -1.34 4.59
N TYR A 290 6.82 -0.67 3.44
CA TYR A 290 5.71 -0.08 2.69
C TYR A 290 4.68 -1.13 2.24
N ASP A 291 5.16 -2.25 1.71
CA ASP A 291 4.27 -3.34 1.31
C ASP A 291 3.59 -4.01 2.52
N ALA A 292 4.30 -4.16 3.65
CA ALA A 292 3.74 -4.64 4.90
C ALA A 292 2.61 -3.73 5.39
N ALA A 293 2.87 -2.42 5.47
CA ALA A 293 1.90 -1.42 5.91
C ALA A 293 0.68 -1.39 4.98
N MET A 294 0.89 -1.38 3.66
CA MET A 294 -0.19 -1.47 2.68
C MET A 294 -1.01 -2.76 2.85
N GLY A 295 -0.34 -3.90 3.00
CA GLY A 295 -1.02 -5.19 3.21
C GLY A 295 -1.87 -5.18 4.47
N MET A 296 -1.37 -4.65 5.58
CA MET A 296 -2.13 -4.48 6.81
C MET A 296 -3.35 -3.56 6.63
N VAL A 297 -3.19 -2.42 5.95
CA VAL A 297 -4.28 -1.46 5.71
C VAL A 297 -5.39 -2.09 4.87
N VAL A 298 -5.04 -2.88 3.85
CA VAL A 298 -6.03 -3.61 3.02
C VAL A 298 -6.65 -4.78 3.79
N PHE A 299 -5.84 -5.50 4.57
CA PHE A 299 -6.28 -6.70 5.30
C PHE A 299 -7.19 -6.37 6.49
N PHE A 300 -6.95 -5.26 7.19
CA PHE A 300 -7.66 -4.95 8.43
C PHE A 300 -9.19 -4.84 8.27
N PRO A 301 -9.73 -4.14 7.25
CA PRO A 301 -11.17 -4.14 7.01
C PRO A 301 -11.73 -5.51 6.63
N ILE A 302 -10.95 -6.35 5.94
CA ILE A 302 -11.35 -7.73 5.59
C ILE A 302 -11.46 -8.57 6.87
N ALA A 303 -10.49 -8.45 7.78
CA ALA A 303 -10.51 -9.13 9.07
C ALA A 303 -11.73 -8.74 9.91
N ILE A 304 -12.03 -7.44 9.99
CA ILE A 304 -13.23 -6.94 10.69
C ILE A 304 -14.50 -7.52 10.05
N LEU A 305 -14.62 -7.44 8.73
CA LEU A 305 -15.79 -7.96 8.02
C LEU A 305 -15.94 -9.48 8.15
N SER A 306 -14.83 -10.21 8.21
CA SER A 306 -14.82 -11.67 8.38
C SER A 306 -15.27 -12.11 9.78
N TRP A 307 -15.17 -11.22 10.77
CA TRP A 307 -15.68 -11.49 12.12
C TRP A 307 -17.20 -11.64 12.15
N PHE A 308 -17.91 -11.04 11.20
CA PHE A 308 -19.36 -11.05 11.13
C PHE A 308 -19.88 -12.18 10.21
N PRO A 309 -20.54 -13.24 10.75
CA PRO A 309 -20.97 -14.38 9.94
C PRO A 309 -21.96 -14.05 8.82
N PHE A 310 -22.71 -12.95 8.96
CA PHE A 310 -23.65 -12.53 7.93
C PHE A 310 -22.95 -12.05 6.65
N VAL A 311 -21.70 -11.58 6.73
CA VAL A 311 -20.96 -11.04 5.58
C VAL A 311 -20.60 -12.15 4.60
N SER A 312 -20.10 -13.29 5.10
CA SER A 312 -19.80 -14.46 4.27
C SER A 312 -21.08 -15.03 3.63
N THR A 313 -22.18 -15.07 4.39
CA THR A 313 -23.50 -15.48 3.87
C THR A 313 -23.99 -14.55 2.77
N PHE A 314 -23.84 -13.24 2.96
CA PHE A 314 -24.20 -12.23 1.96
C PHE A 314 -23.35 -12.36 0.70
N GLN A 315 -22.03 -12.52 0.84
CA GLN A 315 -21.11 -12.76 -0.27
C GLN A 315 -21.52 -14.00 -1.08
N ASN A 316 -21.79 -15.12 -0.41
CA ASN A 316 -22.17 -16.36 -1.10
C ASN A 316 -23.47 -16.22 -1.90
N ARG A 317 -24.45 -15.47 -1.38
CA ARG A 317 -25.70 -15.17 -2.11
C ARG A 317 -25.50 -14.21 -3.28
N LEU A 318 -24.50 -13.33 -3.21
CA LEU A 318 -24.14 -12.43 -4.31
C LEU A 318 -23.40 -13.15 -5.43
N LEU A 319 -22.48 -14.06 -5.09
CA LEU A 319 -21.63 -14.75 -6.05
C LEU A 319 -22.32 -15.94 -6.72
N PHE A 320 -23.18 -16.64 -5.98
CA PHE A 320 -23.79 -17.87 -6.44
C PHE A 320 -25.32 -17.76 -6.51
N ASN A 321 -25.89 -18.42 -7.52
CA ASN A 321 -27.34 -18.59 -7.60
C ASN A 321 -27.81 -19.47 -6.42
N GLN A 322 -29.00 -19.21 -5.89
CA GLN A 322 -29.59 -19.92 -4.74
C GLN A 322 -29.57 -21.45 -4.90
N ALA A 323 -29.74 -21.97 -6.12
CA ALA A 323 -29.68 -23.40 -6.40
C ALA A 323 -28.27 -23.98 -6.15
N PHE A 324 -27.21 -23.24 -6.49
CA PHE A 324 -25.83 -23.63 -6.23
C PHE A 324 -25.49 -23.48 -4.75
N SER A 325 -25.95 -22.41 -4.08
CA SER A 325 -25.76 -22.22 -2.64
C SER A 325 -26.36 -23.36 -1.82
N ARG A 326 -27.58 -23.81 -2.15
CA ARG A 326 -28.21 -24.98 -1.51
C ARG A 326 -27.41 -26.26 -1.76
N GLY A 327 -26.88 -26.44 -2.97
CA GLY A 327 -26.01 -27.57 -3.28
C GLY A 327 -24.71 -27.57 -2.46
N LEU A 328 -24.15 -26.38 -2.20
CA LEU A 328 -22.96 -26.21 -1.38
C LEU A 328 -23.23 -26.50 0.10
N GLU A 329 -24.36 -26.02 0.64
CA GLU A 329 -24.81 -26.34 2.00
C GLU A 329 -25.02 -27.86 2.17
N ILE A 330 -25.68 -28.50 1.21
CA ILE A 330 -25.88 -29.96 1.21
C ILE A 330 -24.53 -30.69 1.15
N SER A 331 -23.58 -30.23 0.31
CA SER A 331 -22.23 -30.80 0.23
C SER A 331 -21.47 -30.66 1.55
N GLN A 332 -21.56 -29.50 2.22
CA GLN A 332 -20.94 -29.28 3.53
C GLN A 332 -21.50 -30.23 4.59
N ILE A 333 -22.83 -30.40 4.62
CA ILE A 333 -23.51 -31.36 5.51
C ILE A 333 -23.06 -32.81 5.21
N LEU A 334 -22.96 -33.19 3.93
CA LEU A 334 -22.50 -34.52 3.51
C LEU A 334 -21.01 -34.75 3.79
N SER A 335 -20.19 -33.70 3.79
CA SER A 335 -18.76 -33.76 4.09
C SER A 335 -18.43 -33.88 5.59
N GLY A 336 -19.45 -33.82 6.46
CA GLY A 336 -19.30 -34.08 7.89
C GLY A 336 -18.64 -32.97 8.70
N LYS A 337 -18.51 -31.75 8.14
CA LYS A 337 -18.14 -30.58 8.94
C LYS A 337 -19.39 -30.08 9.68
N PRO A 338 -19.39 -30.01 11.03
CA PRO A 338 -20.56 -29.53 11.77
C PRO A 338 -20.87 -28.09 11.36
N ALA A 339 -22.15 -27.82 11.08
CA ALA A 339 -22.65 -26.46 11.01
C ALA A 339 -22.71 -25.94 12.45
N ASP A 340 -21.67 -25.22 12.88
CA ASP A 340 -21.65 -24.57 14.19
C ASP A 340 -22.70 -23.45 14.20
N ALA A 341 -23.61 -23.54 15.18
CA ALA A 341 -24.79 -22.69 15.39
C ALA A 341 -24.46 -21.26 15.84
#